data_AF-A0A4V2E1F4-F1
#
_entry.id   AF-A0A4V2E1F4-F1
#
_cell.length_a   1.000
_cell.length_b   1.000
_cell.length_c   1.000
_cell.angle_alpha   90.00
_cell.angle_beta   90.00
_cell.angle_gamma   90.00
#
_symmetry.space_group_name_H-M   'P 1'
#
loop_
_entity.id
_entity.type
_entity.pdbx_description
1 polymer ?
#
loop_
_entity_poly.entity_id
_entity_poly.type
_entity_poly.pdbx_seq_one_letter_code
_entity_poly.pdbx_strand_id
1 'polypeptide(L)' 'RQYQADVQALFRAHTLQDMARQVRALGNEELSCVPANLIPADCSKITPEMVTLTELDEQQLADIAATVPGGMANIQDI' A
#
# COMPACT_ATOMS: atom_id res chain seq x y z
N ARG A 1 5.10 9.83 20.93
CA ARG A 1 6.21 10.15 20.01
C ARG A 1 6.02 9.29 18.77
N GLN A 2 5.81 9.89 17.61
CA GLN A 2 5.75 9.18 16.34
C GLN A 2 7.13 9.22 15.68
N TYR A 3 7.47 8.17 14.94
CA TYR A 3 8.76 7.99 14.31
C TYR A 3 8.53 7.62 12.84
N GLN A 4 9.30 8.21 11.93
CA GLN A 4 9.23 7.92 10.49
C GLN A 4 10.53 7.26 10.04
N ALA A 5 10.41 6.18 9.29
CA ALA A 5 11.50 5.55 8.55
C ALA A 5 11.17 5.55 7.07
N ASP A 6 12.20 5.72 6.25
CA ASP A 6 12.11 5.37 4.84
C ASP A 6 11.99 3.85 4.68
N VAL A 7 11.15 3.38 3.74
CA VAL A 7 10.89 1.94 3.55
C VAL A 7 12.15 1.22 3.07
N GLN A 8 12.96 1.81 2.17
CA GLN A 8 14.22 1.19 1.74
C GLN A 8 15.24 1.11 2.89
N ALA A 9 15.28 2.14 3.75
CA ALA A 9 16.11 2.13 4.95
C ALA A 9 15.75 0.98 5.91
N LEU A 10 14.46 0.64 6.00
CA LEU A 10 13.98 -0.48 6.81
C LEU A 10 14.51 -1.83 6.29
N PHE A 11 14.42 -2.06 4.99
CA PHE A 11 14.90 -3.30 4.36
C PHE A 11 16.43 -3.42 4.32
N ARG A 12 17.16 -2.31 4.46
CA ARG A 12 18.64 -2.28 4.52
C ARG A 12 19.19 -2.46 5.94
N ALA A 13 18.37 -2.30 6.97
CA ALA A 13 18.80 -2.48 8.34
C ALA A 13 18.97 -3.98 8.65
N HIS A 14 20.20 -4.41 8.91
CA HIS A 14 20.49 -5.81 9.25
C HIS A 14 20.26 -6.09 10.76
N THR A 15 20.08 -5.03 11.55
CA THR A 15 19.86 -5.09 13.01
C THR A 15 18.89 -3.99 13.48
N LEU A 16 18.27 -4.19 14.64
CA LEU A 16 17.43 -3.17 15.30
C LEU A 16 18.20 -1.88 15.61
N GLN A 17 19.51 -1.98 15.88
CA GLN A 17 20.36 -0.83 16.16
C GLN A 17 20.56 0.01 14.89
N ASP A 18 20.77 -0.63 13.74
CA ASP A 18 20.88 0.06 12.46
C ASP A 18 19.56 0.70 12.03
N MET A 19 18.44 0.04 12.36
CA MET A 19 17.11 0.61 12.17
C MET A 19 16.94 1.87 13.03
N ALA A 20 17.22 1.79 14.34
CA ALA A 20 17.07 2.91 15.28
C ALA A 20 17.87 4.17 14.88
N ARG A 21 19.01 4.01 14.21
CA ARG A 21 19.81 5.13 13.67
C ARG A 21 19.17 5.81 12.46
N GLN A 22 18.36 5.09 11.70
CA GLN A 22 17.73 5.57 10.47
C GLN A 22 16.33 6.16 10.69
N VAL A 23 15.66 5.79 11.79
CA VAL A 23 14.34 6.34 12.11
C VAL A 23 14.46 7.77 12.65
N ARG A 24 13.74 8.72 12.07
CA ARG A 24 13.67 10.11 12.54
C ARG A 24 12.46 10.29 13.45
N ALA A 25 12.63 11.04 14.52
CA ALA A 25 11.48 11.52 15.29
C ALA A 25 10.71 12.51 14.41
N LEU A 26 9.42 12.26 14.20
CA LEU A 26 8.55 13.22 13.54
C LEU A 26 8.41 14.44 14.45
N GLY A 27 8.78 15.62 13.93
CA GLY A 27 8.17 16.86 14.38
C GLY A 27 6.69 16.89 13.96
N ASN A 28 5.96 17.95 14.31
CA ASN A 28 4.55 18.16 13.93
C ASN A 28 4.30 18.31 12.40
N GLU A 29 5.17 17.76 11.57
CA GLU A 29 5.10 17.76 10.11
C GLU A 29 3.87 16.97 9.69
N GLU A 30 3.05 17.59 8.84
CA GLU A 30 1.81 17.00 8.35
C GLU A 30 2.11 15.66 7.71
N LEU A 31 1.47 14.63 8.24
CA LEU A 31 1.40 13.31 7.63
C LEU A 31 0.99 13.54 6.17
N SER A 32 1.87 13.19 5.23
CA SER A 32 1.57 13.20 3.80
C SER A 32 0.16 12.66 3.61
N CYS A 33 -0.70 13.43 2.95
CA CYS A 33 -2.12 13.10 2.79
C CYS A 33 -2.24 11.81 1.96
N VAL A 34 -2.27 10.67 2.66
CA VAL A 34 -2.50 9.37 2.04
C VAL A 34 -3.92 9.41 1.48
N PRO A 35 -4.09 9.19 0.16
CA PRO A 35 -5.42 9.07 -0.44
C PRO A 35 -6.22 7.99 0.29
N ALA A 36 -7.53 8.16 0.36
CA ALA A 36 -8.37 7.11 0.94
C ALA A 36 -8.32 5.86 0.06
N ASN A 37 -8.13 4.68 0.66
CA ASN A 37 -8.26 3.41 -0.03
C ASN A 37 -9.68 3.28 -0.59
N LEU A 38 -9.78 3.07 -1.90
CA LEU A 38 -11.06 2.97 -2.58
C LEU A 38 -11.53 1.52 -2.76
N ILE A 39 -10.68 0.54 -2.44
CA ILE A 39 -11.01 -0.90 -2.46
C ILE A 39 -11.40 -1.37 -1.06
N PRO A 40 -12.68 -1.68 -0.80
CA PRO A 40 -13.12 -2.24 0.47
C PRO A 40 -12.52 -3.62 0.71
N ALA A 41 -12.47 -4.04 1.98
CA ALA A 41 -12.18 -5.43 2.32
C ALA A 41 -13.22 -6.37 1.69
N ASP A 42 -12.77 -7.55 1.27
CA ASP A 42 -13.60 -8.61 0.65
C ASP A 42 -14.40 -8.14 -0.57
N CYS A 43 -13.86 -7.18 -1.34
CA CYS A 43 -14.53 -6.62 -2.50
C CYS A 43 -14.72 -7.67 -3.62
N SER A 44 -15.96 -8.06 -3.88
CA SER A 44 -16.27 -9.05 -4.91
C SER A 44 -16.16 -8.54 -6.35
N LYS A 45 -16.10 -7.21 -6.54
CA LYS A 45 -15.94 -6.57 -7.85
C LYS A 45 -15.18 -5.26 -7.72
N ILE A 46 -13.93 -5.25 -8.20
CA ILE A 46 -13.13 -4.03 -8.35
C ILE A 46 -13.45 -3.41 -9.70
N THR A 47 -13.60 -2.07 -9.73
CA THR A 47 -13.81 -1.30 -10.96
C THR A 47 -12.60 -0.40 -11.24
N PRO A 48 -12.40 0.02 -12.50
CA PRO A 48 -11.31 0.91 -12.90
C PRO A 48 -11.18 2.17 -12.03
N GLU A 49 -12.30 2.77 -11.63
CA GLU A 49 -12.34 3.99 -10.83
C GLU A 49 -11.81 3.81 -9.41
N MET A 50 -11.72 2.57 -8.93
CA MET A 50 -11.18 2.24 -7.61
C MET A 50 -9.64 2.15 -7.62
N VAL A 51 -9.02 1.94 -8.78
CA VAL A 51 -7.56 1.77 -8.91
C VAL A 51 -6.91 3.06 -9.38
N THR A 52 -6.91 4.10 -8.53
CA THR A 52 -6.54 5.46 -8.97
C THR A 52 -5.05 5.69 -9.25
N LEU A 53 -4.19 4.76 -8.85
CA LEU A 53 -2.75 4.84 -9.02
C LEU A 53 -2.27 4.41 -10.42
N THR A 54 -3.14 3.77 -11.21
CA THR A 54 -2.81 3.29 -12.56
C THR A 54 -4.07 3.17 -13.42
N GLU A 55 -3.92 3.20 -14.74
CA GLU A 55 -5.05 3.02 -15.65
C GLU A 55 -5.18 1.53 -15.97
N LEU A 56 -6.20 0.87 -15.40
CA LEU A 56 -6.59 -0.50 -15.73
C LEU A 56 -8.03 -0.53 -16.24
N ASP A 57 -8.27 -1.26 -17.31
CA ASP A 57 -9.63 -1.55 -17.78
C ASP A 57 -10.25 -2.77 -17.06
N GLU A 58 -11.55 -3.00 -17.29
CA GLU A 58 -12.26 -4.13 -16.66
C GLU A 58 -11.68 -5.50 -17.04
N GLN A 59 -11.14 -5.64 -18.26
CA GLN A 59 -10.58 -6.89 -18.74
C GLN A 59 -9.25 -7.18 -18.05
N GLN A 60 -8.38 -6.18 -17.94
CA GLN A 60 -7.11 -6.27 -17.23
C GLN A 60 -7.32 -6.59 -15.75
N LEU A 61 -8.33 -6.00 -15.11
CA LEU A 61 -8.70 -6.34 -13.74
C LEU A 61 -9.15 -7.80 -13.61
N ALA A 62 -9.97 -8.29 -14.56
CA ALA A 62 -10.40 -9.68 -14.58
C ALA A 62 -9.23 -10.66 -14.78
N ASP A 63 -8.30 -10.32 -15.68
CA ASP A 63 -7.11 -11.13 -15.95
C ASP A 63 -6.21 -11.22 -14.70
N ILE A 64 -6.02 -10.11 -13.98
CA ILE A 64 -5.30 -10.08 -12.69
C ILE A 64 -6.03 -10.97 -11.68
N ALA A 65 -7.34 -10.80 -11.51
CA ALA A 65 -8.11 -11.58 -10.54
C ALA A 65 -8.07 -13.09 -10.83
N ALA A 66 -7.97 -13.51 -12.09
CA ALA A 66 -7.82 -14.92 -12.45
C ALA A 66 -6.49 -15.53 -11.96
N THR A 67 -5.46 -14.70 -11.73
CA THR A 67 -4.17 -15.14 -11.19
C THR A 67 -4.11 -15.16 -9.67
N VAL A 68 -5.07 -14.51 -8.99
CA VAL A 68 -5.09 -14.37 -7.54
C VAL A 68 -5.98 -15.47 -6.93
N PRO A 69 -5.45 -16.34 -6.05
CA PRO A 69 -6.29 -17.27 -5.29
C PRO A 69 -7.36 -16.50 -4.50
N GLY A 70 -8.63 -16.82 -4.70
CA GLY A 70 -9.75 -16.06 -4.11
C GLY A 70 -10.27 -14.91 -4.97
N GLY A 71 -9.65 -14.62 -6.11
CA GLY A 71 -10.14 -13.64 -7.10
C GLY A 71 -10.14 -12.21 -6.58
N MET A 72 -11.13 -11.43 -7.03
CA MET A 72 -11.30 -10.01 -6.67
C MET A 72 -11.35 -9.77 -5.16
N ALA A 73 -11.98 -10.69 -4.42
CA ALA A 73 -12.13 -10.57 -2.97
C ALA A 73 -10.79 -10.56 -2.21
N ASN A 74 -9.71 -11.05 -2.84
CA ASN A 74 -8.38 -11.10 -2.26
C ASN A 74 -7.43 -10.00 -2.78
N ILE A 75 -7.95 -9.03 -3.55
CA ILE A 75 -7.18 -7.87 -4.02
C ILE A 75 -7.45 -6.68 -3.09
N GLN A 76 -6.39 -5.94 -2.72
CA GLN A 76 -6.45 -4.83 -1.75
C GLN A 76 -5.57 -3.65 -2.19
N ASP A 77 -5.96 -2.45 -1.76
CA ASP A 77 -5.21 -1.19 -1.92
C ASP A 77 -4.23 -1.00 -0.75
N ILE A 78 -2.99 -0.55 -1.03
CA ILE A 78 -1.89 -0.45 -0.04
C ILE A 78 -1.09 0.86 -0.13
#